data_AF-A0A8T4SZQ7-F1
#
_entry.id   AF-A0A8T4SZQ7-F1
#
_cell.length_a   1.000
_cell.length_b   1.000
_cell.length_c   1.000
_cell.angle_alpha   90.00
_cell.angle_beta   90.00
_cell.angle_gamma   90.00
#
_symmetry.space_group_name_H-M   'P 1'
#
loop_
_entity.id
_entity.type
_entity.pdbx_description
1 polymer ?
#
loop_
_entity_poly.entity_id
_entity_poly.type
_entity_poly.pdbx_seq_one_letter_code
_entity_poly.pdbx_strand_id
1 'polypeptide(L)'
;MDFVKLLNNEIVGGNIKSINDILKLRDNLARKLKPKELPSLITIFAKADKEQKEYLRKILKTKPNRTLSGVAPVAVMTMPSNCPPQAKCTFCPGGLKSQFGDTPKSYTGNEPASMRARRNLYDPYLQVFNRLEHYILLNQDISKCEVIVMGGTFTSFAKTYQEYFVKYIFKAMNDFSKLFFNGNEFDYEKFSEFFELDKNFKDSERIKRIIEKVSKLKKECDLRKEQRKNEKSNCRIIGLTLETRPDCVNKEIGNFMLNLGATRIELGIQSLDDDVLKFVKRGHGVKESAEAIKLLKDFGFKLNLHYMIFYYGKKELDDMKKLFSDERFKPDMLKIYPCMIFSGTELYNEFKSGKYKEVTTEQAADLISDFKKYVERYCRIMRVQRDIPPKLAKGGVNRSNLRQYVDDMLKKKKITCHCIRCMEIGRNNNVIDDNVYIDEYDASDGKEFFISVGKNPLIGFARLRFPSQSLRKEITKNSGIIRELHVYSSALKIGTSGKGFQHKGYGRRLMEKAEEICRKNGKNKLLVISGVGVKEYYRKLGYADDGVYVSKKIKKELIELGVRSTH
;
A
#
# COMPACT_ATOMS: atom_id res chain seq x y z
N MET A 1 24.62 36.11 -8.27
CA MET A 1 23.54 36.01 -7.26
C MET A 1 23.02 34.57 -7.25
N ASP A 2 22.99 33.87 -6.11
CA ASP A 2 22.42 32.51 -6.07
C ASP A 2 20.91 32.62 -6.34
N PHE A 3 20.48 32.12 -7.50
CA PHE A 3 19.09 32.15 -7.96
C PHE A 3 18.12 31.60 -6.90
N VAL A 4 18.53 30.56 -6.17
CA VAL A 4 17.69 29.94 -5.14
C VAL A 4 17.58 30.82 -3.91
N LYS A 5 18.66 31.50 -3.53
CA LYS A 5 18.66 32.43 -2.39
C LYS A 5 17.74 33.62 -2.64
N LEU A 6 17.81 34.21 -3.84
CA LEU A 6 16.90 35.28 -4.25
C LEU A 6 15.44 34.78 -4.26
N LEU A 7 15.18 33.63 -4.86
CA LEU A 7 13.86 33.03 -4.91
C LEU A 7 13.28 32.80 -3.50
N ASN A 8 14.08 32.29 -2.55
CA ASN A 8 13.61 32.07 -1.17
C ASN A 8 13.28 33.39 -0.45
N ASN A 9 14.06 34.45 -0.65
CA ASN A 9 13.77 35.77 -0.08
C ASN A 9 12.45 36.34 -0.64
N GLU A 10 12.25 36.24 -1.96
CA GLU A 10 11.01 36.67 -2.63
C GLU A 10 9.78 35.83 -2.22
N ILE A 11 9.99 34.57 -1.86
CA ILE A 11 8.89 33.72 -1.35
C ILE A 11 8.39 34.20 0.01
N VAL A 12 9.27 34.58 0.92
CA VAL A 12 8.90 35.06 2.26
C VAL A 12 8.43 36.51 2.23
N GLY A 13 9.05 37.35 1.40
CA GLY A 13 8.65 38.75 1.22
C GLY A 13 7.39 38.94 0.38
N GLY A 14 7.00 37.94 -0.41
CA GLY A 14 5.83 37.97 -1.28
C GLY A 14 4.56 37.38 -0.65
N ASN A 15 3.40 37.68 -1.24
CA ASN A 15 2.12 37.10 -0.83
C ASN A 15 1.90 35.69 -1.42
N ILE A 16 2.86 34.78 -1.18
CA ILE A 16 2.86 33.41 -1.73
C ILE A 16 2.00 32.52 -0.83
N LYS A 17 0.92 31.94 -1.37
CA LYS A 17 -0.02 31.11 -0.58
C LYS A 17 -0.09 29.65 -1.03
N SER A 18 0.47 29.32 -2.19
CA SER A 18 0.38 27.98 -2.76
C SER A 18 1.66 27.53 -3.49
N ILE A 19 1.78 26.22 -3.72
CA ILE A 19 2.84 25.63 -4.55
C ILE A 19 2.84 26.24 -5.96
N ASN A 20 1.66 26.50 -6.53
CA ASN A 20 1.55 27.11 -7.85
C ASN A 20 2.12 28.54 -7.86
N ASP A 21 1.97 29.29 -6.78
CA ASP A 21 2.53 30.64 -6.66
C ASP A 21 4.06 30.58 -6.61
N ILE A 22 4.62 29.61 -5.89
CA ILE A 22 6.07 29.35 -5.87
C ILE A 22 6.58 29.02 -7.28
N LEU A 23 5.89 28.12 -8.00
CA LEU A 23 6.29 27.73 -9.36
C LEU A 23 6.18 28.92 -10.33
N LYS A 24 5.10 29.71 -10.26
CA LYS A 24 4.95 30.93 -11.07
C LYS A 24 6.06 31.94 -10.77
N LEU A 25 6.35 32.20 -9.50
CA LEU A 25 7.43 33.10 -9.09
C LEU A 25 8.79 32.62 -9.61
N ARG A 26 9.09 31.32 -9.44
CA ARG A 26 10.30 30.69 -9.98
C ARG A 26 10.41 30.87 -11.48
N ASP A 27 9.34 30.59 -12.23
CA ASP A 27 9.36 30.66 -13.69
C ASP A 27 9.45 32.13 -14.18
N ASN A 28 8.84 33.07 -13.45
CA ASN A 28 8.97 34.51 -13.70
C ASN A 28 10.40 35.01 -13.48
N LEU A 29 11.01 34.66 -12.35
CA LEU A 29 12.40 35.00 -12.06
C LEU A 29 13.36 34.32 -13.04
N ALA A 30 13.09 33.08 -13.43
CA ALA A 30 13.91 32.35 -14.38
C ALA A 30 13.89 32.98 -15.77
N ARG A 31 12.75 33.52 -16.23
CA ARG A 31 12.67 34.27 -17.50
C ARG A 31 13.57 35.52 -17.48
N LYS A 32 13.66 36.20 -16.34
CA LYS A 32 14.49 37.40 -16.17
C LYS A 32 15.98 37.08 -16.03
N LEU A 33 16.31 36.08 -15.21
CA LEU A 33 17.68 35.80 -14.76
C LEU A 33 18.37 34.65 -15.52
N LYS A 34 17.63 33.91 -16.35
CA LYS A 34 18.11 32.81 -17.20
C LYS A 34 19.08 31.85 -16.47
N PRO A 35 18.68 31.22 -15.35
CA PRO A 35 19.56 30.31 -14.61
C PRO A 35 19.90 29.08 -15.47
N LYS A 36 21.09 28.51 -15.26
CA LYS A 36 21.52 27.27 -15.94
C LYS A 36 20.55 26.10 -15.73
N GLU A 37 19.94 26.02 -14.54
CA GLU A 37 18.94 25.01 -14.21
C GLU A 37 17.84 25.59 -13.33
N LEU A 38 16.60 25.16 -13.55
CA LEU A 38 15.47 25.50 -12.69
C LEU A 38 15.50 24.67 -11.40
N PRO A 39 15.48 25.30 -10.21
CA PRO A 39 15.46 24.56 -8.96
C PRO A 39 14.14 23.81 -8.79
N SER A 40 14.25 22.59 -8.27
CA SER A 40 13.10 21.82 -7.82
C SER A 40 12.54 22.39 -6.50
N LEU A 41 11.29 22.07 -6.13
CA LEU A 41 10.75 22.44 -4.82
C LEU A 41 11.60 21.92 -3.65
N ILE A 42 12.22 20.75 -3.83
CA ILE A 42 13.15 20.16 -2.85
C ILE A 42 14.40 21.04 -2.72
N THR A 43 14.95 21.51 -3.84
CA THR A 43 16.13 22.39 -3.85
C THR A 43 15.84 23.74 -3.20
N ILE A 44 14.65 24.31 -3.46
CA ILE A 44 14.16 25.54 -2.84
C ILE A 44 14.09 25.37 -1.32
N PHE A 45 13.43 24.30 -0.86
CA PHE A 45 13.28 24.00 0.56
C PHE A 45 14.61 23.68 1.25
N ALA A 46 15.49 22.90 0.62
CA ALA A 46 16.77 22.49 1.19
C ALA A 46 17.67 23.71 1.49
N LYS A 47 17.73 24.66 0.56
CA LYS A 47 18.54 25.88 0.64
C LYS A 47 17.91 27.04 1.42
N ALA A 48 16.70 26.87 1.96
CA ALA A 48 16.06 27.88 2.77
C ALA A 48 16.68 27.96 4.18
N ASP A 49 16.72 29.16 4.77
CA ASP A 49 17.07 29.35 6.19
C ASP A 49 15.95 28.87 7.12
N LYS A 50 16.12 29.04 8.45
CA LYS A 50 15.18 28.54 9.46
C LYS A 50 13.79 29.16 9.32
N GLU A 51 13.72 30.48 9.17
CA GLU A 51 12.46 31.22 9.06
C GLU A 51 11.76 30.90 7.73
N GLN A 52 12.51 30.90 6.64
CA GLN A 52 12.02 30.52 5.31
C GLN A 52 11.51 29.08 5.30
N LYS A 53 12.17 28.13 5.98
CA LYS A 53 11.71 26.75 6.08
C LYS A 53 10.39 26.63 6.84
N GLU A 54 10.18 27.40 7.90
CA GLU A 54 8.90 27.41 8.62
C GLU A 54 7.76 27.94 7.75
N TYR A 55 8.02 29.00 6.98
CA TYR A 55 7.06 29.53 6.01
C TYR A 55 6.77 28.53 4.88
N LEU A 56 7.82 28.00 4.25
CA LEU A 56 7.72 27.01 3.18
C LEU A 56 7.05 25.72 3.65
N ARG A 57 7.23 25.25 4.89
CA ARG A 57 6.53 24.07 5.41
C ARG A 57 5.01 24.23 5.39
N LYS A 58 4.49 25.46 5.60
CA LYS A 58 3.05 25.74 5.55
C LYS A 58 2.50 25.60 4.12
N ILE A 59 3.31 25.94 3.11
CA ILE A 59 2.90 26.02 1.70
C ILE A 59 3.24 24.75 0.92
N LEU A 60 4.47 24.26 1.05
CA LEU A 60 5.01 23.04 0.44
C LEU A 60 4.46 21.76 1.07
N LYS A 61 3.52 21.86 2.02
CA LYS A 61 2.72 20.72 2.44
C LYS A 61 1.93 20.24 1.23
N THR A 62 2.58 19.39 0.43
CA THR A 62 1.98 18.76 -0.73
C THR A 62 0.73 18.07 -0.20
N LYS A 63 -0.45 18.50 -0.65
CA LYS A 63 -1.68 17.73 -0.39
C LYS A 63 -1.33 16.29 -0.72
N PRO A 64 -1.47 15.35 0.22
CA PRO A 64 -1.19 13.97 -0.07
C PRO A 64 -2.26 13.47 -1.03
N ASN A 65 -2.11 13.73 -2.33
CA ASN A 65 -3.01 13.24 -3.37
C ASN A 65 -3.07 11.69 -3.34
N ARG A 66 -2.06 11.06 -2.71
CA ARG A 66 -1.93 9.61 -2.51
C ARG A 66 -2.31 9.10 -1.11
N THR A 67 -2.35 9.93 -0.05
CA THR A 67 -2.44 9.46 1.35
C THR A 67 -3.42 10.28 2.22
N LEU A 68 -4.71 10.20 1.88
CA LEU A 68 -5.82 10.68 2.74
C LEU A 68 -5.94 9.94 4.08
N SER A 69 -5.18 8.84 4.27
CA SER A 69 -5.14 8.08 5.52
C SER A 69 -4.08 8.61 6.50
N GLY A 70 -3.16 9.49 6.07
CA GLY A 70 -2.00 9.89 6.88
C GLY A 70 -0.99 8.75 7.09
N VAL A 71 -0.94 7.77 6.18
CA VAL A 71 0.01 6.65 6.20
C VAL A 71 0.97 6.78 5.02
N ALA A 72 2.29 6.79 5.27
CA ALA A 72 3.31 6.93 4.24
C ALA A 72 3.68 5.57 3.60
N PRO A 73 3.48 5.36 2.28
CA PRO A 73 3.83 4.10 1.64
C PRO A 73 5.34 3.99 1.35
N VAL A 74 6.06 3.10 2.01
CA VAL A 74 7.50 2.89 1.81
C VAL A 74 7.70 1.68 0.90
N ALA A 75 7.72 1.94 -0.40
CA ALA A 75 7.85 0.89 -1.41
C ALA A 75 9.34 0.61 -1.71
N VAL A 76 9.76 -0.62 -1.46
CA VAL A 76 11.13 -1.15 -1.63
C VAL A 76 11.11 -2.35 -2.57
N MET A 77 12.20 -2.62 -3.28
CA MET A 77 12.30 -3.75 -4.19
C MET A 77 13.42 -4.69 -3.79
N THR A 78 13.16 -5.98 -3.93
CA THR A 78 14.21 -7.01 -3.84
C THR A 78 15.18 -6.92 -5.00
N MET A 79 16.32 -7.62 -4.88
CA MET A 79 17.22 -7.79 -6.01
C MET A 79 16.51 -8.48 -7.19
N PRO A 80 16.94 -8.24 -8.43
CA PRO A 80 16.54 -9.04 -9.57
C PRO A 80 16.78 -10.53 -9.32
N SER A 81 15.79 -11.36 -9.61
CA SER A 81 15.89 -12.82 -9.51
C SER A 81 14.96 -13.47 -10.52
N ASN A 82 15.20 -14.74 -10.82
CA ASN A 82 14.32 -15.53 -11.67
C ASN A 82 13.04 -15.90 -10.92
N CYS A 83 11.96 -16.05 -11.69
CA CYS A 83 10.78 -16.73 -11.18
C CYS A 83 11.11 -18.21 -10.96
N PRO A 84 10.32 -18.92 -10.13
CA PRO A 84 10.32 -20.38 -10.10
C PRO A 84 10.21 -20.99 -11.51
N PRO A 85 10.81 -22.15 -11.79
CA PRO A 85 10.91 -22.74 -13.15
C PRO A 85 9.57 -22.86 -13.90
N GLN A 86 8.47 -23.07 -13.17
CA GLN A 86 7.12 -23.18 -13.71
C GLN A 86 6.52 -21.84 -14.20
N ALA A 87 7.13 -20.68 -13.91
CA ALA A 87 6.65 -19.38 -14.37
C ALA A 87 7.42 -18.86 -15.59
N LYS A 88 6.71 -18.74 -16.71
CA LYS A 88 7.26 -18.21 -17.97
C LYS A 88 6.32 -17.18 -18.61
N CYS A 89 5.83 -16.23 -17.79
CA CYS A 89 4.79 -15.29 -18.20
C CYS A 89 5.15 -14.53 -19.48
N THR A 90 4.31 -14.64 -20.50
CA THR A 90 4.57 -14.11 -21.84
C THR A 90 4.64 -12.59 -21.92
N PHE A 91 4.00 -11.89 -20.98
CA PHE A 91 3.87 -10.42 -20.93
C PHE A 91 4.85 -9.72 -19.99
N CYS A 92 5.69 -10.46 -19.27
CA CYS A 92 6.52 -9.90 -18.20
C CYS A 92 7.75 -9.18 -18.79
N PRO A 93 7.90 -7.85 -18.65
CA PRO A 93 8.98 -7.10 -19.32
C PRO A 93 10.37 -7.26 -18.70
N GLY A 94 10.44 -7.59 -17.40
CA GLY A 94 11.66 -7.54 -16.62
C GLY A 94 12.27 -8.90 -16.27
N GLY A 95 13.28 -8.85 -15.41
CA GLY A 95 14.04 -10.02 -14.96
C GLY A 95 15.52 -9.93 -15.33
N LEU A 96 16.27 -10.97 -14.95
CA LEU A 96 17.68 -11.10 -15.30
C LEU A 96 17.85 -11.14 -16.82
N LYS A 97 18.83 -10.40 -17.34
CA LYS A 97 19.15 -10.29 -18.76
C LYS A 97 17.97 -9.90 -19.66
N SER A 98 16.97 -9.20 -19.12
CA SER A 98 15.91 -8.61 -19.94
C SER A 98 16.44 -7.50 -20.83
N GLN A 99 15.66 -7.04 -21.81
CA GLN A 99 16.02 -5.87 -22.62
C GLN A 99 16.24 -4.59 -21.79
N PHE A 100 15.72 -4.55 -20.56
CA PHE A 100 15.87 -3.43 -19.63
C PHE A 100 17.05 -3.64 -18.66
N GLY A 101 17.87 -4.66 -18.89
CA GLY A 101 18.91 -5.14 -17.97
C GLY A 101 18.33 -5.90 -16.79
N ASP A 102 19.13 -6.07 -15.74
CA ASP A 102 18.73 -6.80 -14.54
C ASP A 102 17.77 -5.96 -13.69
N THR A 103 16.50 -6.35 -13.75
CA THR A 103 15.39 -5.69 -13.06
C THR A 103 14.53 -6.72 -12.32
N PRO A 104 13.88 -6.35 -11.21
CA PRO A 104 12.87 -7.20 -10.60
C PRO A 104 11.79 -7.59 -11.63
N LYS A 105 11.25 -8.80 -11.49
CA LYS A 105 10.23 -9.31 -12.42
C LYS A 105 9.02 -8.38 -12.46
N SER A 106 8.45 -8.21 -13.66
CA SER A 106 7.33 -7.30 -13.99
C SER A 106 7.65 -5.80 -14.08
N TYR A 107 8.91 -5.40 -13.86
CA TYR A 107 9.35 -4.01 -13.91
C TYR A 107 10.35 -3.75 -15.04
N THR A 108 10.43 -2.50 -15.47
CA THR A 108 11.32 -2.04 -16.55
C THR A 108 12.57 -1.32 -16.04
N GLY A 109 12.70 -1.14 -14.72
CA GLY A 109 13.80 -0.36 -14.13
C GLY A 109 13.60 1.15 -14.18
N ASN A 110 12.62 1.63 -14.94
CA ASN A 110 12.34 3.05 -15.17
C ASN A 110 11.18 3.59 -14.32
N GLU A 111 10.52 2.74 -13.55
CA GLU A 111 9.53 3.18 -12.58
C GLU A 111 10.23 3.91 -11.42
N PRO A 112 9.60 4.92 -10.78
CA PRO A 112 10.24 5.67 -9.70
C PRO A 112 10.77 4.80 -8.56
N ALA A 113 10.08 3.69 -8.23
CA ALA A 113 10.56 2.75 -7.22
C ALA A 113 11.75 1.92 -7.70
N SER A 114 11.71 1.41 -8.93
CA SER A 114 12.80 0.64 -9.53
C SER A 114 14.08 1.46 -9.68
N MET A 115 13.96 2.72 -10.12
CA MET A 115 15.11 3.63 -10.19
C MET A 115 15.73 3.88 -8.81
N ARG A 116 14.91 4.05 -7.77
CA ARG A 116 15.42 4.18 -6.39
C ARG A 116 16.09 2.90 -5.92
N ALA A 117 15.49 1.75 -6.17
CA ALA A 117 16.05 0.47 -5.77
C ALA A 117 17.43 0.23 -6.41
N ARG A 118 17.56 0.46 -7.73
CA ARG A 118 18.83 0.35 -8.45
C ARG A 118 19.91 1.28 -7.90
N ARG A 119 19.58 2.55 -7.61
CA ARG A 119 20.52 3.52 -7.00
C ARG A 119 21.01 3.10 -5.62
N ASN A 120 20.17 2.36 -4.89
CA ASN A 120 20.47 1.83 -3.57
C ASN A 120 20.92 0.36 -3.63
N LEU A 121 21.35 -0.13 -4.80
CA LEU A 121 21.87 -1.49 -5.02
C LEU A 121 20.92 -2.60 -4.53
N TYR A 122 19.62 -2.34 -4.55
CA TYR A 122 18.57 -3.21 -4.01
C TYR A 122 18.76 -3.55 -2.51
N ASP A 123 19.56 -2.77 -1.78
CA ASP A 123 19.74 -2.93 -0.34
C ASP A 123 18.51 -2.39 0.42
N PRO A 124 17.84 -3.22 1.26
CA PRO A 124 16.65 -2.81 1.98
C PRO A 124 16.89 -1.61 2.91
N TYR A 125 18.06 -1.54 3.56
CA TYR A 125 18.38 -0.52 4.54
C TYR A 125 18.56 0.85 3.86
N LEU A 126 19.35 0.87 2.78
CA LEU A 126 19.58 2.08 1.97
C LEU A 126 18.29 2.58 1.32
N GLN A 127 17.47 1.67 0.76
CA GLN A 127 16.19 2.03 0.15
C GLN A 127 15.23 2.69 1.14
N VAL A 128 15.16 2.20 2.39
CA VAL A 128 14.31 2.81 3.43
C VAL A 128 14.83 4.19 3.82
N PHE A 129 16.13 4.34 4.11
CA PHE A 129 16.73 5.64 4.44
C PHE A 129 16.47 6.68 3.34
N ASN A 130 16.73 6.33 2.08
CA ASN A 130 16.48 7.21 0.95
C ASN A 130 14.99 7.57 0.80
N ARG A 131 14.08 6.63 1.10
CA ARG A 131 12.64 6.91 1.01
C ARG A 131 12.16 7.83 2.14
N LEU A 132 12.65 7.66 3.36
CA LEU A 132 12.33 8.52 4.49
C LEU A 132 12.90 9.93 4.32
N GLU A 133 14.15 10.06 3.85
CA GLU A 133 14.77 11.33 3.46
C GLU A 133 13.85 12.10 2.50
N HIS A 134 13.42 11.44 1.43
CA HIS A 134 12.53 12.05 0.45
C HIS A 134 11.18 12.49 1.06
N TYR A 135 10.63 11.74 2.03
CA TYR A 135 9.39 12.14 2.69
C TYR A 135 9.54 13.37 3.56
N ILE A 136 10.63 13.48 4.32
CA ILE A 136 10.94 14.68 5.10
C ILE A 136 11.08 15.91 4.18
N LEU A 137 11.79 15.76 3.06
CA LEU A 137 11.96 16.84 2.08
C LEU A 137 10.64 17.28 1.40
N LEU A 138 9.64 16.39 1.34
CA LEU A 138 8.30 16.70 0.85
C LEU A 138 7.33 17.13 1.96
N ASN A 139 7.81 17.30 3.19
CA ASN A 139 7.03 17.61 4.38
C ASN A 139 5.88 16.62 4.62
N GLN A 140 6.16 15.32 4.41
CA GLN A 140 5.22 14.23 4.63
C GLN A 140 5.43 13.59 5.99
N ASP A 141 4.32 13.24 6.65
CA ASP A 141 4.34 12.56 7.94
C ASP A 141 4.80 11.10 7.77
N ILE A 142 5.92 10.75 8.41
CA ILE A 142 6.51 9.41 8.40
C ILE A 142 6.21 8.62 9.69
N SER A 143 5.38 9.16 10.58
CA SER A 143 5.08 8.53 11.88
C SER A 143 4.42 7.15 11.73
N LYS A 144 3.69 6.97 10.63
CA LYS A 144 3.00 5.74 10.26
C LYS A 144 3.36 5.36 8.84
N CYS A 145 4.13 4.29 8.69
CA CYS A 145 4.57 3.78 7.41
C CYS A 145 3.90 2.44 7.08
N GLU A 146 3.48 2.30 5.82
CA GLU A 146 3.13 1.02 5.23
C GLU A 146 4.24 0.60 4.28
N VAL A 147 5.00 -0.44 4.63
CA VAL A 147 6.08 -0.94 3.79
C VAL A 147 5.51 -1.89 2.74
N ILE A 148 5.95 -1.74 1.49
CA ILE A 148 5.53 -2.58 0.38
C ILE A 148 6.79 -3.18 -0.26
N VAL A 149 6.97 -4.49 -0.11
CA VAL A 149 8.07 -5.24 -0.73
C VAL A 149 7.60 -5.71 -2.11
N MET A 150 8.17 -5.09 -3.13
CA MET A 150 7.81 -5.28 -4.53
C MET A 150 8.81 -6.19 -5.26
N GLY A 151 8.32 -6.83 -6.32
CA GLY A 151 9.13 -7.69 -7.21
C GLY A 151 8.38 -8.95 -7.67
N GLY A 152 7.19 -9.22 -7.12
CA GLY A 152 6.33 -10.34 -7.51
C GLY A 152 6.82 -11.75 -7.16
N THR A 153 8.06 -11.90 -6.67
CA THR A 153 8.71 -13.19 -6.39
C THR A 153 9.33 -13.25 -4.98
N PHE A 154 8.91 -12.39 -4.05
CA PHE A 154 9.55 -12.32 -2.72
C PHE A 154 9.62 -13.67 -2.01
N THR A 155 8.52 -14.44 -2.06
CA THR A 155 8.44 -15.75 -1.39
C THR A 155 9.20 -16.87 -2.10
N SER A 156 9.73 -16.65 -3.32
CA SER A 156 10.57 -17.64 -4.00
C SER A 156 12.06 -17.50 -3.68
N PHE A 157 12.46 -16.43 -2.99
CA PHE A 157 13.83 -16.33 -2.46
C PHE A 157 14.05 -17.31 -1.30
N ALA A 158 15.31 -17.65 -1.02
CA ALA A 158 15.66 -18.36 0.20
C ALA A 158 15.14 -17.60 1.44
N LYS A 159 14.66 -18.34 2.46
CA LYS A 159 14.13 -17.74 3.69
C LYS A 159 15.15 -16.82 4.38
N THR A 160 16.43 -17.16 4.32
CA THR A 160 17.53 -16.32 4.84
C THR A 160 17.58 -14.95 4.19
N TYR A 161 17.37 -14.86 2.87
CA TYR A 161 17.28 -13.58 2.16
C TYR A 161 16.01 -12.82 2.50
N GLN A 162 14.87 -13.50 2.56
CA GLN A 162 13.59 -12.87 2.93
C GLN A 162 13.66 -12.25 4.34
N GLU A 163 14.21 -12.99 5.30
CA GLU A 163 14.41 -12.53 6.66
C GLU A 163 15.42 -11.38 6.71
N TYR A 164 16.58 -11.52 6.06
CA TYR A 164 17.56 -10.44 5.90
C TYR A 164 16.90 -9.16 5.39
N PHE A 165 16.06 -9.28 4.36
CA PHE A 165 15.45 -8.15 3.70
C PHE A 165 14.51 -7.40 4.64
N VAL A 166 13.61 -8.12 5.31
CA VAL A 166 12.65 -7.52 6.26
C VAL A 166 13.33 -7.03 7.53
N LYS A 167 14.34 -7.75 8.02
CA LYS A 167 15.14 -7.37 9.19
C LYS A 167 15.75 -5.99 9.01
N TYR A 168 16.38 -5.74 7.86
CA TYR A 168 17.03 -4.47 7.60
C TYR A 168 16.06 -3.34 7.23
N ILE A 169 14.82 -3.65 6.82
CA ILE A 169 13.74 -2.66 6.75
C ILE A 169 13.39 -2.14 8.16
N PHE A 170 13.13 -3.05 9.11
CA PHE A 170 12.82 -2.66 10.49
C PHE A 170 13.98 -1.89 11.13
N LYS A 171 15.21 -2.39 10.97
CA LYS A 171 16.40 -1.71 11.48
C LYS A 171 16.53 -0.29 10.91
N ALA A 172 16.32 -0.11 9.61
CA ALA A 172 16.43 1.21 8.99
C ALA A 172 15.41 2.20 9.55
N MET A 173 14.16 1.78 9.77
CA MET A 173 13.15 2.63 10.40
C MET A 173 13.57 3.05 11.82
N ASN A 174 14.06 2.09 12.60
CA ASN A 174 14.47 2.31 13.99
C ASN A 174 15.69 3.23 14.08
N ASP A 175 16.71 3.00 13.25
CA ASP A 175 17.93 3.82 13.25
C ASP A 175 17.65 5.23 12.72
N PHE A 176 16.83 5.38 11.68
CA PHE A 176 16.39 6.71 11.23
C PHE A 176 15.65 7.46 12.34
N SER A 177 14.72 6.77 13.02
CA SER A 177 14.02 7.32 14.17
C SER A 177 14.97 7.72 15.31
N LYS A 178 16.00 6.92 15.58
CA LYS A 178 16.97 7.20 16.65
C LYS A 178 17.89 8.37 16.29
N LEU A 179 18.23 8.52 15.01
CA LEU A 179 19.16 9.55 14.56
C LEU A 179 18.52 10.92 14.54
N PHE A 180 17.29 11.03 14.03
CA PHE A 180 16.69 12.32 13.69
C PHE A 180 15.52 12.70 14.58
N PHE A 181 15.29 12.01 15.70
CA PHE A 181 14.29 12.42 16.68
C PHE A 181 14.87 12.48 18.10
N ASN A 182 14.56 13.57 18.79
CA ASN A 182 14.80 13.77 20.21
C ASN A 182 13.45 13.68 20.92
N GLY A 183 13.15 12.54 21.55
CA GLY A 183 11.79 12.22 21.98
C GLY A 183 10.86 12.10 20.77
N ASN A 184 9.82 12.95 20.68
CA ASN A 184 8.89 12.99 19.55
C ASN A 184 9.19 14.13 18.56
N GLU A 185 10.21 14.94 18.83
CA GLU A 185 10.56 16.11 18.01
C GLU A 185 11.60 15.75 16.96
N PHE A 186 11.40 16.22 15.72
CA PHE A 186 12.30 15.93 14.61
C PHE A 186 13.46 16.94 14.56
N ASP A 187 14.69 16.42 14.63
CA ASP A 187 15.92 17.20 14.55
C ASP A 187 16.30 17.45 13.08
N TYR A 188 15.79 18.56 12.54
CA TYR A 188 16.02 18.92 11.14
C TYR A 188 17.45 19.37 10.87
N GLU A 189 18.13 20.00 11.83
CA GLU A 189 19.50 20.48 11.66
C GLU A 189 20.44 19.30 11.46
N LYS A 190 20.36 18.30 12.35
CA LYS A 190 21.10 17.04 12.21
C LYS A 190 20.73 16.27 10.96
N PHE A 191 19.45 16.25 10.57
CA PHE A 191 19.02 15.66 9.31
C PHE A 191 19.67 16.37 8.10
N SER A 192 19.67 17.70 8.12
CA SER A 192 20.21 18.52 7.03
C SER A 192 21.71 18.34 6.87
N GLU A 193 22.45 18.28 7.98
CA GLU A 193 23.89 18.03 8.01
C GLU A 193 24.22 16.60 7.55
N PHE A 194 23.52 15.60 8.10
CA PHE A 194 23.75 14.20 7.77
C PHE A 194 23.60 13.96 6.26
N PHE A 195 22.51 14.50 5.69
CA PHE A 195 22.19 14.37 4.27
C PHE A 195 22.88 15.41 3.37
N GLU A 196 23.72 16.31 3.88
CA GLU A 196 24.42 17.34 3.07
C GLU A 196 23.45 18.06 2.11
N LEU A 197 22.33 18.57 2.65
CA LEU A 197 21.23 19.16 1.85
C LEU A 197 21.59 20.52 1.21
N ASP A 198 22.61 21.18 1.74
CA ASP A 198 23.21 22.40 1.21
C ASP A 198 23.96 22.17 -0.12
N LYS A 199 24.41 20.93 -0.35
CA LYS A 199 25.17 20.53 -1.52
C LYS A 199 24.29 20.11 -2.69
N ASN A 200 24.91 19.96 -3.86
CA ASN A 200 24.21 19.53 -5.06
C ASN A 200 23.76 18.06 -4.96
N PHE A 201 22.46 17.81 -5.06
CA PHE A 201 21.88 16.45 -5.03
C PHE A 201 22.32 15.55 -6.18
N LYS A 202 22.84 16.11 -7.28
CA LYS A 202 23.36 15.38 -8.44
C LYS A 202 24.85 15.06 -8.34
N ASP A 203 25.55 15.57 -7.33
CA ASP A 203 26.97 15.28 -7.12
C ASP A 203 27.18 13.80 -6.78
N SER A 204 27.94 13.08 -7.61
CA SER A 204 28.25 11.67 -7.42
C SER A 204 29.05 11.41 -6.14
N GLU A 205 29.93 12.33 -5.75
CA GLU A 205 30.73 12.17 -4.54
C GLU A 205 29.89 12.38 -3.28
N ARG A 206 28.95 13.34 -3.28
CA ARG A 206 27.92 13.43 -2.23
C ARG A 206 27.15 12.14 -2.11
N ILE A 207 26.67 11.57 -3.22
CA ILE A 207 25.88 10.33 -3.20
C ILE A 207 26.69 9.19 -2.58
N LYS A 208 27.97 9.02 -2.96
CA LYS A 208 28.85 8.01 -2.37
C LYS A 208 29.02 8.20 -0.86
N ARG A 209 29.34 9.42 -0.40
CA ARG A 209 29.48 9.73 1.04
C ARG A 209 28.21 9.41 1.83
N ILE A 210 27.04 9.75 1.29
CA ILE A 210 25.75 9.43 1.93
C ILE A 210 25.53 7.92 2.03
N ILE A 211 25.78 7.18 0.94
CA ILE A 211 25.67 5.72 0.93
C ILE A 211 26.61 5.10 1.98
N GLU A 212 27.85 5.58 2.07
CA GLU A 212 28.82 5.11 3.08
C GLU A 212 28.38 5.43 4.51
N LYS A 213 27.96 6.68 4.77
CA LYS A 213 27.41 7.10 6.09
C LYS A 213 26.27 6.19 6.52
N VAL A 214 25.30 5.95 5.63
CA VAL A 214 24.14 5.11 5.92
C VAL A 214 24.56 3.64 6.09
N SER A 215 25.45 3.13 5.24
CA SER A 215 25.92 1.74 5.31
C SER A 215 26.64 1.41 6.62
N LYS A 216 27.43 2.36 7.17
CA LYS A 216 28.13 2.20 8.46
C LYS A 216 27.18 2.00 9.65
N LEU A 217 25.93 2.47 9.56
CA LEU A 217 24.92 2.30 10.61
C LEU A 217 24.32 0.89 10.63
N LYS A 218 24.39 0.19 9.49
CA LYS A 218 23.59 -1.01 9.22
C LYS A 218 23.89 -2.19 10.13
N LYS A 219 25.01 -2.23 10.89
CA LYS A 219 25.42 -3.22 11.93
C LYS A 219 24.48 -4.42 12.17
N GLU A 220 25.05 -5.62 12.34
CA GLU A 220 24.26 -6.84 12.56
C GLU A 220 23.15 -6.70 13.62
N CYS A 221 22.01 -7.33 13.35
CA CYS A 221 20.83 -7.28 14.19
C CYS A 221 20.01 -8.57 14.09
N ASP A 222 19.01 -8.67 14.96
CA ASP A 222 17.99 -9.73 15.00
C ASP A 222 16.62 -9.15 14.64
N LEU A 223 15.87 -9.86 13.80
CA LEU A 223 14.56 -9.41 13.33
C LEU A 223 13.58 -9.19 14.48
N ARG A 224 13.50 -10.10 15.46
CA ARG A 224 12.54 -9.99 16.56
C ARG A 224 12.85 -8.80 17.47
N LYS A 225 14.12 -8.55 17.76
CA LYS A 225 14.57 -7.36 18.50
C LYS A 225 14.20 -6.08 17.75
N GLU A 226 14.43 -6.01 16.44
CA GLU A 226 14.08 -4.83 15.64
C GLU A 226 12.57 -4.62 15.51
N GLN A 227 11.77 -5.69 15.42
CA GLN A 227 10.31 -5.60 15.50
C GLN A 227 9.86 -4.99 16.84
N ARG A 228 10.37 -5.50 17.98
CA ARG A 228 10.03 -4.96 19.31
C ARG A 228 10.40 -3.49 19.48
N LYS A 229 11.58 -3.09 18.99
CA LYS A 229 11.99 -1.66 18.98
C LYS A 229 11.02 -0.81 18.16
N ASN A 230 10.56 -1.32 17.01
CA ASN A 230 9.70 -0.56 16.11
C ASN A 230 8.31 -0.28 16.67
N GLU A 231 7.82 -1.07 17.63
CA GLU A 231 6.55 -0.82 18.32
C GLU A 231 6.51 0.57 18.99
N LYS A 232 7.68 1.09 19.40
CA LYS A 232 7.84 2.37 20.09
C LYS A 232 8.60 3.42 19.27
N SER A 233 9.01 3.10 18.04
CA SER A 233 9.74 4.02 17.17
C SER A 233 8.87 5.22 16.78
N ASN A 234 9.50 6.34 16.42
CA ASN A 234 8.82 7.46 15.77
C ASN A 234 8.46 7.11 14.31
N CYS A 235 9.21 6.22 13.64
CA CYS A 235 8.92 5.74 12.30
C CYS A 235 8.31 4.33 12.36
N ARG A 236 7.00 4.22 12.58
CA ARG A 236 6.34 2.93 12.84
C ARG A 236 5.93 2.21 11.58
N ILE A 237 6.26 0.93 11.46
CA ILE A 237 5.72 0.04 10.42
C ILE A 237 4.35 -0.45 10.89
N ILE A 238 3.31 0.25 10.45
CA ILE A 238 1.92 -0.08 10.80
C ILE A 238 1.31 -1.14 9.88
N GLY A 239 2.00 -1.47 8.79
CA GLY A 239 1.65 -2.53 7.87
C GLY A 239 2.84 -2.92 7.00
N LEU A 240 3.04 -4.22 6.82
CA LEU A 240 3.97 -4.78 5.85
C LEU A 240 3.18 -5.53 4.79
N THR A 241 3.41 -5.16 3.53
CA THR A 241 2.80 -5.75 2.33
C THR A 241 3.86 -6.55 1.58
N LEU A 242 3.57 -7.82 1.29
CA LEU A 242 4.44 -8.68 0.49
C LEU A 242 3.72 -9.08 -0.81
N GLU A 243 4.41 -8.95 -1.94
CA GLU A 243 3.91 -9.43 -3.25
C GLU A 243 4.33 -10.88 -3.49
N THR A 244 3.39 -11.71 -3.94
CA THR A 244 3.65 -13.12 -4.26
C THR A 244 2.73 -13.68 -5.36
N ARG A 245 2.98 -14.94 -5.73
CA ARG A 245 2.21 -15.74 -6.67
C ARG A 245 1.40 -16.80 -5.90
N PRO A 246 0.17 -17.12 -6.34
CA PRO A 246 -0.62 -18.24 -5.83
C PRO A 246 0.16 -19.54 -5.61
N ASP A 247 0.90 -20.02 -6.61
CA ASP A 247 1.68 -21.27 -6.55
C ASP A 247 2.88 -21.24 -5.59
N CYS A 248 3.19 -20.09 -4.99
CA CYS A 248 4.24 -19.98 -3.98
C CYS A 248 3.67 -19.92 -2.55
N VAL A 249 2.36 -20.07 -2.38
CA VAL A 249 1.67 -19.96 -1.09
C VAL A 249 1.29 -21.34 -0.58
N ASN A 250 1.80 -21.69 0.59
CA ASN A 250 1.38 -22.86 1.36
C ASN A 250 1.37 -22.51 2.86
N LYS A 251 1.00 -23.46 3.72
CA LYS A 251 0.88 -23.24 5.17
C LYS A 251 2.19 -22.76 5.80
N GLU A 252 3.33 -23.28 5.35
CA GLU A 252 4.64 -22.92 5.86
C GLU A 252 5.01 -21.48 5.47
N ILE A 253 4.81 -21.10 4.21
CA ILE A 253 5.06 -19.74 3.72
C ILE A 253 4.12 -18.74 4.37
N GLY A 254 2.84 -19.07 4.55
CA GLY A 254 1.89 -18.22 5.29
C GLY A 254 2.35 -17.94 6.72
N ASN A 255 2.80 -18.98 7.43
CA ASN A 255 3.39 -18.84 8.77
C ASN A 255 4.67 -18.01 8.77
N PHE A 256 5.53 -18.20 7.78
CA PHE A 256 6.77 -17.45 7.64
C PHE A 256 6.49 -15.95 7.41
N MET A 257 5.54 -15.61 6.53
CA MET A 257 5.12 -14.22 6.30
C MET A 257 4.55 -13.56 7.57
N LEU A 258 3.80 -14.28 8.39
CA LEU A 258 3.36 -13.78 9.71
C LEU A 258 4.56 -13.50 10.63
N ASN A 259 5.57 -14.38 10.64
CA ASN A 259 6.78 -14.17 11.44
C ASN A 259 7.58 -12.93 11.00
N LEU A 260 7.58 -12.62 9.70
CA LEU A 260 8.15 -11.39 9.16
C LEU A 260 7.38 -10.13 9.60
N GLY A 261 6.15 -10.27 10.09
CA GLY A 261 5.26 -9.17 10.48
C GLY A 261 4.38 -8.66 9.35
N ALA A 262 4.16 -9.47 8.30
CA ALA A 262 3.28 -9.13 7.19
C ALA A 262 1.82 -9.00 7.66
N THR A 263 1.09 -8.08 7.04
CA THR A 263 -0.34 -7.82 7.34
C THR A 263 -1.21 -7.83 6.10
N ARG A 264 -0.60 -7.65 4.91
CA ARG A 264 -1.27 -7.68 3.62
C ARG A 264 -0.45 -8.48 2.63
N ILE A 265 -1.11 -9.30 1.84
CA ILE A 265 -0.50 -10.02 0.73
C ILE A 265 -1.10 -9.47 -0.57
N GLU A 266 -0.23 -9.14 -1.52
CA GLU A 266 -0.66 -8.89 -2.89
C GLU A 266 -0.43 -10.12 -3.74
N LEU A 267 -1.51 -10.63 -4.34
CA LEU A 267 -1.51 -11.91 -5.02
C LEU A 267 -1.71 -11.70 -6.51
N GLY A 268 -0.72 -12.09 -7.30
CA GLY A 268 -0.75 -11.97 -8.75
C GLY A 268 -1.54 -13.08 -9.44
N ILE A 269 -2.88 -13.06 -9.29
CA ILE A 269 -3.83 -13.99 -9.92
C ILE A 269 -3.99 -13.76 -11.42
N GLN A 270 -3.89 -12.50 -11.86
CA GLN A 270 -4.06 -12.02 -13.24
C GLN A 270 -5.46 -12.21 -13.84
N SER A 271 -6.02 -13.42 -13.84
CA SER A 271 -7.34 -13.73 -14.41
C SER A 271 -7.99 -14.90 -13.65
N LEU A 272 -9.31 -15.03 -13.76
CA LEU A 272 -10.10 -16.15 -13.26
C LEU A 272 -10.55 -17.09 -14.40
N ASP A 273 -9.83 -17.06 -15.52
CA ASP A 273 -10.01 -17.92 -16.69
C ASP A 273 -8.72 -18.71 -16.98
N ASP A 274 -8.78 -20.04 -16.83
CA ASP A 274 -7.63 -20.93 -17.04
C ASP A 274 -7.13 -20.90 -18.50
N ASP A 275 -7.96 -20.61 -19.49
CA ASP A 275 -7.51 -20.50 -20.89
C ASP A 275 -6.65 -19.25 -21.08
N VAL A 276 -7.03 -18.15 -20.43
CA VAL A 276 -6.21 -16.92 -20.41
C VAL A 276 -4.89 -17.18 -19.69
N LEU A 277 -4.94 -17.84 -18.53
CA LEU A 277 -3.74 -18.15 -17.74
C LEU A 277 -2.77 -19.07 -18.50
N LYS A 278 -3.29 -20.07 -19.23
CA LYS A 278 -2.50 -20.95 -20.11
C LYS A 278 -1.89 -20.18 -21.27
N PHE A 279 -2.69 -19.34 -21.96
CA PHE A 279 -2.22 -18.50 -23.07
C PHE A 279 -1.04 -17.62 -22.64
N VAL A 280 -1.12 -17.01 -21.46
CA VAL A 280 -0.05 -16.15 -20.93
C VAL A 280 1.05 -16.91 -20.19
N LYS A 281 1.03 -18.25 -20.23
CA LYS A 281 1.99 -19.15 -19.57
C LYS A 281 2.19 -18.83 -18.10
N ARG A 282 1.08 -18.61 -17.38
CA ARG A 282 1.10 -18.47 -15.93
C ARG A 282 1.39 -19.83 -15.30
N GLY A 283 2.25 -19.86 -14.29
CA GLY A 283 2.61 -21.10 -13.60
C GLY A 283 1.60 -21.52 -12.52
N HIS A 284 0.34 -21.11 -12.64
CA HIS A 284 -0.79 -21.52 -11.79
C HIS A 284 -2.10 -21.29 -12.55
N GLY A 285 -3.14 -22.00 -12.14
CA GLY A 285 -4.51 -21.79 -12.58
C GLY A 285 -5.38 -21.08 -11.54
N VAL A 286 -6.68 -21.13 -11.81
CA VAL A 286 -7.72 -20.54 -10.95
C VAL A 286 -7.83 -21.29 -9.63
N LYS A 287 -7.64 -22.62 -9.65
CA LYS A 287 -7.69 -23.47 -8.44
C LYS A 287 -6.64 -23.06 -7.42
N GLU A 288 -5.37 -22.95 -7.81
CA GLU A 288 -4.29 -22.56 -6.89
C GLU A 288 -4.51 -21.14 -6.36
N SER A 289 -5.10 -20.26 -7.18
CA SER A 289 -5.49 -18.91 -6.75
C SER A 289 -6.54 -18.95 -5.64
N ALA A 290 -7.59 -19.75 -5.80
CA ALA A 290 -8.64 -19.93 -4.78
C ALA A 290 -8.09 -20.54 -3.48
N GLU A 291 -7.24 -21.57 -3.59
CA GLU A 291 -6.61 -22.22 -2.43
C GLU A 291 -5.70 -21.27 -1.65
N ALA A 292 -4.85 -20.51 -2.36
CA ALA A 292 -4.00 -19.50 -1.75
C ALA A 292 -4.82 -18.41 -1.04
N ILE A 293 -5.91 -17.93 -1.66
CA ILE A 293 -6.80 -16.92 -1.07
C ILE A 293 -7.42 -17.44 0.22
N LYS A 294 -7.99 -18.66 0.20
CA LYS A 294 -8.57 -19.30 1.39
C LYS A 294 -7.58 -19.37 2.53
N LEU A 295 -6.40 -19.93 2.26
CA LEU A 295 -5.36 -20.12 3.25
C LEU A 295 -4.93 -18.78 3.87
N LEU A 296 -4.71 -17.75 3.05
CA LEU A 296 -4.27 -16.45 3.54
C LEU A 296 -5.36 -15.70 4.32
N LYS A 297 -6.64 -15.84 3.93
CA LYS A 297 -7.77 -15.31 4.72
C LYS A 297 -7.85 -15.98 6.08
N ASP A 298 -7.67 -17.30 6.16
CA ASP A 298 -7.70 -18.04 7.42
C ASP A 298 -6.49 -17.77 8.33
N PHE A 299 -5.35 -17.32 7.78
CA PHE A 299 -4.26 -16.73 8.58
C PHE A 299 -4.58 -15.32 9.09
N GLY A 300 -5.62 -14.67 8.55
CA GLY A 300 -6.05 -13.32 8.88
C GLY A 300 -5.54 -12.23 7.92
N PHE A 301 -4.75 -12.54 6.91
CA PHE A 301 -4.19 -11.51 6.02
C PHE A 301 -5.27 -10.74 5.26
N LYS A 302 -4.98 -9.47 4.99
CA LYS A 302 -5.71 -8.67 3.99
C LYS A 302 -5.17 -9.02 2.60
N LEU A 303 -6.05 -9.12 1.61
CA LEU A 303 -5.69 -9.55 0.27
C LEU A 303 -5.94 -8.47 -0.76
N ASN A 304 -4.89 -8.15 -1.51
CA ASN A 304 -4.96 -7.30 -2.69
C ASN A 304 -4.72 -8.16 -3.93
N LEU A 305 -5.78 -8.47 -4.67
CA LEU A 305 -5.64 -9.27 -5.88
C LEU A 305 -5.25 -8.37 -7.05
N HIS A 306 -4.22 -8.80 -7.76
CA HIS A 306 -3.77 -8.15 -8.98
C HIS A 306 -4.40 -8.87 -10.18
N TYR A 307 -5.33 -8.17 -10.83
CA TYR A 307 -6.06 -8.60 -12.01
C TYR A 307 -5.53 -7.85 -13.24
N MET A 308 -5.35 -8.54 -14.34
CA MET A 308 -4.87 -7.98 -15.60
C MET A 308 -5.92 -8.12 -16.70
N ILE A 309 -6.12 -7.04 -17.45
CA ILE A 309 -7.02 -7.04 -18.62
C ILE A 309 -6.17 -7.37 -19.85
N PHE A 310 -6.37 -8.55 -20.44
CA PHE A 310 -5.74 -8.98 -21.69
C PHE A 310 -6.61 -8.69 -22.92
N TYR A 311 -7.86 -8.29 -22.69
CA TYR A 311 -8.84 -7.77 -23.66
C TYR A 311 -9.48 -8.82 -24.54
N TYR A 312 -10.50 -9.46 -23.95
CA TYR A 312 -11.46 -10.34 -24.61
C TYR A 312 -12.90 -9.75 -24.60
N GLY A 313 -13.02 -8.42 -24.52
CA GLY A 313 -14.31 -7.71 -24.51
C GLY A 313 -15.25 -8.19 -23.40
N LYS A 314 -16.46 -8.63 -23.76
CA LYS A 314 -17.49 -9.09 -22.82
C LYS A 314 -17.03 -10.28 -21.96
N LYS A 315 -16.26 -11.21 -22.53
CA LYS A 315 -15.73 -12.38 -21.80
C LYS A 315 -14.86 -11.95 -20.62
N GLU A 316 -14.05 -10.91 -20.80
CA GLU A 316 -13.22 -10.35 -19.73
C GLU A 316 -14.07 -9.70 -18.63
N LEU A 317 -15.12 -8.95 -18.98
CA LEU A 317 -16.04 -8.38 -17.98
C LEU A 317 -16.71 -9.47 -17.13
N ASP A 318 -17.14 -10.56 -17.78
CA ASP A 318 -17.78 -11.68 -17.09
C ASP A 318 -16.79 -12.43 -16.19
N ASP A 319 -15.53 -12.54 -16.59
CA ASP A 319 -14.46 -13.07 -15.73
C ASP A 319 -14.20 -12.18 -14.50
N MET A 320 -14.12 -10.85 -14.70
CA MET A 320 -13.96 -9.90 -13.61
C MET A 320 -15.12 -9.97 -12.61
N LYS A 321 -16.37 -10.15 -13.05
CA LYS A 321 -17.54 -10.29 -12.15
C LYS A 321 -17.40 -11.47 -11.19
N LYS A 322 -16.73 -12.56 -11.59
CA LYS A 322 -16.47 -13.72 -10.71
C LYS A 322 -15.68 -13.36 -9.45
N LEU A 323 -14.91 -12.27 -9.47
CA LEU A 323 -14.22 -11.77 -8.25
C LEU A 323 -15.21 -11.51 -7.10
N PHE A 324 -16.47 -11.18 -7.42
CA PHE A 324 -17.51 -10.89 -6.45
C PHE A 324 -18.66 -11.90 -6.46
N SER A 325 -18.95 -12.60 -7.56
CA SER A 325 -20.01 -13.61 -7.57
C SER A 325 -19.55 -14.99 -7.07
N ASP A 326 -18.26 -15.31 -7.16
CA ASP A 326 -17.71 -16.58 -6.67
C ASP A 326 -17.08 -16.38 -5.28
N GLU A 327 -17.61 -17.12 -4.30
CA GLU A 327 -17.23 -17.06 -2.89
C GLU A 327 -15.77 -17.42 -2.64
N ARG A 328 -15.11 -18.14 -3.56
CA ARG A 328 -13.69 -18.50 -3.42
C ARG A 328 -12.77 -17.29 -3.42
N PHE A 329 -13.17 -16.16 -4.02
CA PHE A 329 -12.31 -14.98 -4.21
C PHE A 329 -12.63 -13.83 -3.24
N LYS A 330 -13.72 -13.09 -3.46
CA LYS A 330 -14.21 -11.97 -2.63
C LYS A 330 -13.08 -11.08 -2.07
N PRO A 331 -12.33 -10.35 -2.92
CA PRO A 331 -11.10 -9.66 -2.53
C PRO A 331 -11.35 -8.45 -1.62
N ASP A 332 -10.44 -8.17 -0.69
CA ASP A 332 -10.50 -6.92 0.10
C ASP A 332 -10.06 -5.72 -0.74
N MET A 333 -9.11 -5.93 -1.65
CA MET A 333 -8.52 -4.89 -2.49
C MET A 333 -8.21 -5.42 -3.89
N LEU A 334 -8.23 -4.52 -4.87
CA LEU A 334 -7.90 -4.81 -6.26
C LEU A 334 -6.87 -3.84 -6.83
N LYS A 335 -5.90 -4.38 -7.56
CA LYS A 335 -5.08 -3.66 -8.55
C LYS A 335 -5.48 -4.19 -9.93
N ILE A 336 -6.12 -3.35 -10.73
CA ILE A 336 -6.58 -3.71 -12.08
C ILE A 336 -5.61 -3.09 -13.07
N TYR A 337 -4.87 -3.89 -13.84
CA TYR A 337 -3.88 -3.38 -14.79
C TYR A 337 -4.15 -3.86 -16.21
N PRO A 338 -4.51 -2.95 -17.13
CA PRO A 338 -4.50 -3.26 -18.55
C PRO A 338 -3.13 -3.78 -18.99
N CYS A 339 -3.12 -4.84 -19.80
CA CYS A 339 -1.90 -5.42 -20.31
C CYS A 339 -1.19 -4.42 -21.23
N MET A 340 0.09 -4.19 -20.97
CA MET A 340 0.97 -3.36 -21.78
C MET A 340 2.00 -4.28 -22.45
N ILE A 341 2.28 -4.03 -23.72
CA ILE A 341 3.16 -4.86 -24.54
C ILE A 341 4.55 -4.25 -24.56
N PHE A 342 5.59 -5.05 -24.34
CA PHE A 342 6.97 -4.60 -24.33
C PHE A 342 7.81 -5.45 -25.26
N SER A 343 8.76 -4.84 -25.99
CA SER A 343 9.72 -5.57 -26.80
C SER A 343 10.47 -6.65 -25.99
N GLY A 344 11.00 -7.67 -26.66
CA GLY A 344 11.70 -8.77 -25.99
C GLY A 344 10.83 -9.69 -25.14
N THR A 345 9.51 -9.49 -25.11
CA THR A 345 8.55 -10.42 -24.49
C THR A 345 7.92 -11.32 -25.54
N GLU A 346 7.48 -12.52 -25.14
CA GLU A 346 6.79 -13.43 -26.07
C GLU A 346 5.47 -12.83 -26.57
N LEU A 347 4.74 -12.12 -25.70
CA LEU A 347 3.50 -11.44 -26.08
C LEU A 347 3.73 -10.36 -27.16
N TYR A 348 4.91 -9.74 -27.20
CA TYR A 348 5.25 -8.81 -28.28
C TYR A 348 5.41 -9.50 -29.63
N ASN A 349 5.91 -10.73 -29.66
CA ASN A 349 5.98 -11.50 -30.91
C ASN A 349 4.57 -11.87 -31.40
N GLU A 350 3.70 -12.30 -30.50
CA GLU A 350 2.28 -12.56 -30.80
C GLU A 350 1.59 -11.29 -31.32
N PHE A 351 1.84 -10.13 -30.69
CA PHE A 351 1.34 -8.83 -31.15
C PHE A 351 1.85 -8.47 -32.55
N LYS A 352 3.16 -8.60 -32.79
CA LYS A 352 3.78 -8.29 -34.08
C LYS A 352 3.25 -9.18 -35.22
N SER A 353 2.91 -10.44 -34.91
CA SER A 353 2.33 -11.38 -35.87
C SER A 353 0.81 -11.21 -36.09
N GLY A 354 0.16 -10.32 -35.35
CA GLY A 354 -1.29 -10.09 -35.42
C GLY A 354 -2.14 -11.10 -34.63
N LYS A 355 -1.51 -12.07 -33.95
CA LYS A 355 -2.19 -13.08 -33.12
C LYS A 355 -2.73 -12.54 -31.80
N TYR A 356 -2.17 -11.44 -31.30
CA TYR A 356 -2.65 -10.74 -30.10
C TYR A 356 -3.02 -9.30 -30.44
N LYS A 357 -4.17 -8.85 -29.93
CA LYS A 357 -4.64 -7.46 -30.06
C LYS A 357 -4.50 -6.73 -28.73
N GLU A 358 -4.01 -5.51 -28.78
CA GLU A 358 -3.84 -4.67 -27.60
C GLU A 358 -5.17 -4.10 -27.09
N VAL A 359 -5.15 -3.63 -25.84
CA VAL A 359 -6.25 -2.87 -25.23
C VAL A 359 -5.95 -1.38 -25.26
N THR A 360 -6.83 -0.58 -25.85
CA THR A 360 -6.66 0.87 -25.87
C THR A 360 -7.00 1.50 -24.51
N THR A 361 -6.58 2.75 -24.30
CA THR A 361 -6.93 3.52 -23.09
C THR A 361 -8.44 3.63 -22.92
N GLU A 362 -9.17 3.90 -24.00
CA GLU A 362 -10.61 4.07 -24.04
C GLU A 362 -11.33 2.74 -23.74
N GLN A 363 -10.90 1.65 -24.36
CA GLN A 363 -11.45 0.31 -24.13
C GLN A 363 -11.22 -0.15 -22.68
N ALA A 364 -10.02 0.08 -22.14
CA ALA A 364 -9.74 -0.22 -20.74
C ALA A 364 -10.60 0.63 -19.80
N ALA A 365 -10.76 1.93 -20.07
CA ALA A 365 -11.58 2.81 -19.26
C ALA A 365 -13.05 2.39 -19.27
N ASP A 366 -13.57 2.05 -20.45
CA ASP A 366 -14.93 1.59 -20.67
C ASP A 366 -15.22 0.29 -19.89
N LEU A 367 -14.38 -0.73 -20.06
CA LEU A 367 -14.49 -2.01 -19.37
C LEU A 367 -14.42 -1.85 -17.84
N ILE A 368 -13.44 -1.09 -17.34
CA ILE A 368 -13.26 -0.85 -15.90
C ILE A 368 -14.46 -0.08 -15.34
N SER A 369 -15.01 0.89 -16.09
CA SER A 369 -16.20 1.63 -15.65
C SER A 369 -17.41 0.72 -15.48
N ASP A 370 -17.61 -0.24 -16.40
CA ASP A 370 -18.70 -1.21 -16.30
C ASP A 370 -18.47 -2.22 -15.18
N PHE A 371 -17.24 -2.69 -15.00
CA PHE A 371 -16.90 -3.56 -13.87
C PHE A 371 -17.17 -2.89 -12.51
N LYS A 372 -16.92 -1.58 -12.39
CA LYS A 372 -17.10 -0.82 -11.14
C LYS A 372 -18.54 -0.80 -10.61
N LYS A 373 -19.54 -1.20 -11.42
CA LYS A 373 -20.94 -1.45 -10.99
C LYS A 373 -21.06 -2.61 -10.02
N TYR A 374 -20.21 -3.63 -10.18
CA TYR A 374 -20.28 -4.90 -9.45
C TYR A 374 -19.32 -4.95 -8.27
N VAL A 375 -18.58 -3.86 -8.02
CA VAL A 375 -17.58 -3.83 -6.96
C VAL A 375 -18.26 -3.60 -5.62
N GLU A 376 -18.14 -4.60 -4.76
CA GLU A 376 -18.76 -4.59 -3.44
C GLU A 376 -18.17 -3.53 -2.50
N ARG A 377 -19.00 -3.09 -1.54
CA ARG A 377 -18.68 -2.02 -0.57
C ARG A 377 -17.46 -2.30 0.29
N TYR A 378 -17.18 -3.57 0.56
CA TYR A 378 -16.01 -3.99 1.32
C TYR A 378 -14.71 -3.95 0.52
N CYS A 379 -14.75 -3.81 -0.81
CA CYS A 379 -13.57 -3.88 -1.67
C CYS A 379 -13.00 -2.50 -1.98
N ARG A 380 -11.67 -2.37 -1.96
CA ARG A 380 -10.95 -1.17 -2.37
C ARG A 380 -10.22 -1.36 -3.71
N ILE A 381 -10.62 -0.62 -4.75
CA ILE A 381 -9.78 -0.51 -5.96
C ILE A 381 -8.62 0.44 -5.67
N MET A 382 -7.44 -0.15 -5.46
CA MET A 382 -6.18 0.55 -5.17
C MET A 382 -5.73 1.36 -6.37
N ARG A 383 -5.69 0.71 -7.54
CA ARG A 383 -5.15 1.26 -8.78
C ARG A 383 -5.83 0.63 -9.99
N VAL A 384 -5.89 1.40 -11.08
CA VAL A 384 -6.39 0.97 -12.40
C VAL A 384 -5.28 0.99 -13.47
N GLN A 385 -4.05 1.31 -13.10
CA GLN A 385 -2.88 1.38 -13.99
C GLN A 385 -1.57 1.19 -13.23
N ARG A 386 -0.54 0.68 -13.93
CA ARG A 386 0.83 0.56 -13.41
C ARG A 386 1.55 1.91 -13.40
N ASP A 387 2.67 1.98 -12.68
CA ASP A 387 3.60 3.13 -12.70
C ASP A 387 4.67 2.98 -13.81
N ILE A 388 4.34 2.30 -14.91
CA ILE A 388 5.27 2.13 -16.04
C ILE A 388 5.11 3.32 -16.98
N PRO A 389 6.21 4.02 -17.36
CA PRO A 389 6.14 5.08 -18.36
C PRO A 389 5.54 4.58 -19.68
N PRO A 390 4.43 5.16 -20.19
CA PRO A 390 3.74 4.66 -21.38
C PRO A 390 4.64 4.56 -22.62
N LYS A 391 5.59 5.49 -22.77
CA LYS A 391 6.57 5.53 -23.86
C LYS A 391 7.45 4.28 -24.01
N LEU A 392 7.53 3.44 -22.98
CA LEU A 392 8.30 2.20 -23.02
C LEU A 392 7.50 1.04 -23.63
N ALA A 393 6.16 1.12 -23.61
CA ALA A 393 5.32 0.11 -24.20
C ALA A 393 5.26 0.28 -25.73
N LYS A 394 5.19 -0.85 -26.42
CA LYS A 394 4.95 -0.96 -27.86
C LYS A 394 3.47 -1.08 -28.20
N GLY A 395 2.64 -1.31 -27.19
CA GLY A 395 1.20 -1.39 -27.31
C GLY A 395 0.47 -1.44 -25.97
N GLY A 396 -0.84 -1.23 -26.02
CA GLY A 396 -1.74 -1.14 -24.88
C GLY A 396 -2.02 0.31 -24.45
N VAL A 397 -2.37 0.48 -23.17
CA VAL A 397 -2.69 1.81 -22.61
C VAL A 397 -1.50 2.76 -22.74
N ASN A 398 -1.75 3.90 -23.40
CA ASN A 398 -0.72 4.89 -23.75
C ASN A 398 -0.83 6.20 -22.95
N ARG A 399 -1.78 6.29 -21.99
CA ARG A 399 -1.97 7.45 -21.11
C ARG A 399 -1.59 7.14 -19.67
N SER A 400 -1.05 8.14 -18.96
CA SER A 400 -0.65 8.04 -17.55
C SER A 400 -1.74 8.44 -16.56
N ASN A 401 -2.94 8.76 -17.02
CA ASN A 401 -4.09 9.22 -16.23
C ASN A 401 -5.36 8.39 -16.50
N LEU A 402 -5.25 7.09 -16.78
CA LEU A 402 -6.38 6.19 -17.03
C LEU A 402 -7.48 6.27 -15.97
N ARG A 403 -7.14 6.55 -14.71
CA ARG A 403 -8.13 6.77 -13.65
C ARG A 403 -9.10 7.90 -13.96
N GLN A 404 -8.62 8.99 -14.55
CA GLN A 404 -9.46 10.12 -14.95
C GLN A 404 -10.45 9.68 -16.05
N TYR A 405 -9.98 8.96 -17.06
CA TYR A 405 -10.83 8.38 -18.10
C TYR A 405 -11.91 7.46 -17.53
N VAL A 406 -11.55 6.59 -16.57
CA VAL A 406 -12.53 5.73 -15.88
C VAL A 406 -13.56 6.59 -15.14
N ASP A 407 -13.12 7.61 -14.41
CA ASP A 407 -14.01 8.47 -13.62
C ASP A 407 -14.94 9.32 -14.52
N ASP A 408 -14.47 9.75 -15.70
CA ASP A 408 -15.29 10.43 -16.71
C ASP A 408 -16.31 9.48 -17.37
N MET A 409 -15.92 8.24 -17.66
CA MET A 409 -16.84 7.20 -18.16
C MET A 409 -17.93 6.86 -17.14
N LEU A 410 -17.60 6.80 -15.85
CA LEU A 410 -18.60 6.61 -14.80
C LEU A 410 -19.66 7.72 -14.79
N LYS A 411 -19.23 8.99 -14.95
CA LYS A 411 -20.16 10.13 -15.06
C LYS A 411 -21.02 10.02 -16.32
N LYS A 412 -20.40 9.78 -17.47
CA LYS A 412 -21.11 9.64 -18.76
C LYS A 412 -22.17 8.55 -18.72
N LYS A 413 -21.85 7.40 -18.11
CA LYS A 413 -22.74 6.25 -17.97
C LYS A 413 -23.69 6.35 -16.74
N LYS A 414 -23.61 7.42 -15.95
CA LYS A 414 -24.38 7.61 -14.69
C LYS A 414 -24.22 6.43 -13.71
N ILE A 415 -23.00 5.89 -13.60
CA ILE A 415 -22.68 4.78 -12.72
C ILE A 415 -22.15 5.31 -11.39
N THR A 416 -22.77 4.90 -10.30
CA THR A 416 -22.22 5.11 -8.95
C THR A 416 -21.34 3.92 -8.57
N CYS A 417 -20.10 4.19 -8.14
CA CYS A 417 -19.20 3.16 -7.65
C CYS A 417 -19.18 3.14 -6.12
N HIS A 418 -19.40 1.96 -5.56
CA HIS A 418 -19.45 1.75 -4.12
C HIS A 418 -18.17 1.16 -3.51
N CYS A 419 -17.06 1.10 -4.26
CA CYS A 419 -15.80 0.64 -3.68
C CYS A 419 -15.34 1.58 -2.56
N ILE A 420 -14.61 1.06 -1.58
CA ILE A 420 -14.09 1.82 -0.42
C ILE A 420 -13.47 3.14 -0.87
N ARG A 421 -12.59 3.13 -1.88
CA ARG A 421 -11.90 4.32 -2.37
C ARG A 421 -12.85 5.43 -2.85
N CYS A 422 -14.01 5.08 -3.41
CA CYS A 422 -15.01 6.06 -3.84
C CYS A 422 -15.85 6.58 -2.67
N MET A 423 -15.97 5.80 -1.60
CA MET A 423 -16.73 6.17 -0.41
C MET A 423 -15.88 6.87 0.67
N GLU A 424 -14.54 6.75 0.65
CA GLU A 424 -13.61 7.37 1.61
C GLU A 424 -14.01 8.81 1.96
N ILE A 425 -14.21 9.10 3.25
CA ILE A 425 -14.37 10.48 3.72
C ILE A 425 -13.17 11.32 3.26
N GLY A 426 -13.44 12.53 2.76
CA GLY A 426 -12.45 13.41 2.12
C GLY A 426 -12.26 13.18 0.61
N ARG A 427 -12.83 12.11 0.05
CA ARG A 427 -13.11 12.00 -1.40
C ARG A 427 -14.58 12.20 -1.70
N ASN A 428 -15.43 11.67 -0.83
CA ASN A 428 -16.86 11.89 -0.88
C ASN A 428 -17.26 12.97 0.15
N ASN A 429 -18.04 13.96 -0.32
CA ASN A 429 -18.53 15.11 0.44
C ASN A 429 -20.04 15.02 0.75
N ASN A 430 -20.63 13.84 0.59
CA ASN A 430 -21.99 13.55 1.05
C ASN A 430 -22.14 13.84 2.56
N VAL A 431 -23.39 13.96 3.01
CA VAL A 431 -23.75 14.15 4.42
C VAL A 431 -23.11 13.06 5.27
N ILE A 432 -22.40 13.46 6.33
CA ILE A 432 -21.68 12.55 7.21
C ILE A 432 -22.69 11.88 8.16
N ASP A 433 -22.76 10.56 8.10
CA ASP A 433 -23.44 9.71 9.08
C ASP A 433 -22.40 8.92 9.89
N ASP A 434 -22.61 8.76 11.19
CA ASP A 434 -21.69 8.01 12.07
C ASP A 434 -22.31 6.75 12.67
N ASN A 435 -23.33 6.21 11.99
CA ASN A 435 -23.95 4.93 12.29
C ASN A 435 -23.00 3.78 11.97
N VAL A 436 -23.21 2.64 12.65
CA VAL A 436 -22.47 1.40 12.40
C VAL A 436 -23.28 0.51 11.46
N TYR A 437 -22.66 0.05 10.38
CA TYR A 437 -23.23 -0.88 9.40
C TYR A 437 -22.42 -2.17 9.38
N ILE A 438 -23.06 -3.28 9.00
CA ILE A 438 -22.43 -4.59 8.87
C ILE A 438 -22.85 -5.16 7.53
N ASP A 439 -21.89 -5.39 6.64
CA ASP A 439 -22.08 -6.17 5.43
C ASP A 439 -21.48 -7.58 5.68
N GLU A 440 -22.34 -8.59 5.75
CA GLU A 440 -21.98 -10.00 6.02
C GLU A 440 -21.97 -10.81 4.72
N TYR A 441 -20.93 -11.62 4.49
CA TYR A 441 -20.81 -12.42 3.28
C TYR A 441 -19.93 -13.65 3.48
N ASP A 442 -20.23 -14.71 2.73
CA ASP A 442 -19.43 -15.93 2.68
C ASP A 442 -18.22 -15.72 1.75
N ALA A 443 -17.06 -16.18 2.23
CA ALA A 443 -15.84 -16.14 1.44
C ALA A 443 -14.86 -17.22 1.84
N SER A 444 -14.46 -18.03 0.87
CA SER A 444 -13.42 -19.06 1.01
C SER A 444 -13.72 -19.99 2.21
N ASP A 445 -14.93 -20.54 2.24
CA ASP A 445 -15.49 -21.43 3.27
C ASP A 445 -15.56 -20.85 4.69
N GLY A 446 -15.29 -19.55 4.85
CA GLY A 446 -15.42 -18.83 6.11
C GLY A 446 -16.41 -17.68 5.97
N LYS A 447 -16.70 -17.04 7.11
CA LYS A 447 -17.63 -15.91 7.17
C LYS A 447 -16.88 -14.60 7.34
N GLU A 448 -17.19 -13.60 6.53
CA GLU A 448 -16.64 -12.24 6.64
C GLU A 448 -17.71 -11.25 7.07
N PHE A 449 -17.29 -10.29 7.89
CA PHE A 449 -18.10 -9.17 8.35
C PHE A 449 -17.31 -7.89 8.09
N PHE A 450 -17.82 -7.06 7.19
CA PHE A 450 -17.34 -5.72 6.97
C PHE A 450 -18.13 -4.75 7.84
N ILE A 451 -17.53 -4.36 8.97
CA ILE A 451 -18.13 -3.47 9.96
C ILE A 451 -17.68 -2.06 9.63
N SER A 452 -18.58 -1.13 9.33
CA SER A 452 -18.22 0.24 8.96
C SER A 452 -18.89 1.28 9.83
N VAL A 453 -18.21 2.42 10.04
CA VAL A 453 -18.83 3.65 10.53
C VAL A 453 -18.99 4.60 9.33
N GLY A 454 -20.22 5.06 9.10
CA GLY A 454 -20.57 5.81 7.90
C GLY A 454 -20.77 4.92 6.69
N LYS A 455 -21.87 5.11 5.96
CA LYS A 455 -22.17 4.31 4.75
C LYS A 455 -21.51 4.91 3.51
N ASN A 456 -21.72 6.19 3.27
CA ASN A 456 -21.14 6.96 2.16
C ASN A 456 -21.32 8.47 2.41
N PRO A 457 -20.38 9.14 3.11
CA PRO A 457 -18.96 8.78 3.17
C PRO A 457 -18.62 7.73 4.23
N LEU A 458 -17.61 6.92 3.95
CA LEU A 458 -17.03 5.92 4.84
C LEU A 458 -16.00 6.57 5.78
N ILE A 459 -16.26 6.56 7.07
CA ILE A 459 -15.40 7.17 8.11
C ILE A 459 -14.30 6.19 8.57
N GLY A 460 -14.65 4.93 8.70
CA GLY A 460 -13.73 3.86 9.10
C GLY A 460 -14.39 2.50 9.03
N PHE A 461 -13.61 1.44 9.10
CA PHE A 461 -14.11 0.07 9.04
C PHE A 461 -13.20 -0.92 9.76
N ALA A 462 -13.76 -2.09 10.09
CA ALA A 462 -13.05 -3.28 10.51
C ALA A 462 -13.49 -4.49 9.65
N ARG A 463 -12.55 -5.40 9.38
CA ARG A 463 -12.81 -6.68 8.71
C ARG A 463 -12.69 -7.79 9.75
N LEU A 464 -13.80 -8.39 10.11
CA LEU A 464 -13.85 -9.55 11.01
C LEU A 464 -14.08 -10.82 10.17
N ARG A 465 -13.33 -11.88 10.44
CA ARG A 465 -13.50 -13.19 9.83
C ARG A 465 -13.73 -14.27 10.88
N PHE A 466 -14.64 -15.18 10.59
CA PHE A 466 -14.65 -16.51 11.19
C PHE A 466 -13.95 -17.49 10.25
N PRO A 467 -12.74 -17.95 10.60
CA PRO A 467 -11.92 -18.75 9.70
C PRO A 467 -12.51 -20.14 9.52
N SER A 468 -12.30 -20.73 8.34
CA SER A 468 -12.73 -22.10 8.04
C SER A 468 -11.79 -23.15 8.63
N GLN A 469 -10.52 -22.78 8.84
CA GLN A 469 -9.46 -23.66 9.33
C GLN A 469 -8.69 -23.06 10.51
N SER A 470 -8.28 -23.91 11.44
CA SER A 470 -7.36 -23.56 12.52
C SER A 470 -5.91 -23.78 12.07
N LEU A 471 -5.35 -22.82 11.34
CA LEU A 471 -4.04 -22.94 10.70
C LEU A 471 -2.84 -22.80 11.66
N ARG A 472 -3.07 -22.28 12.86
CA ARG A 472 -2.07 -22.12 13.92
C ARG A 472 -2.67 -22.36 15.29
N LYS A 473 -1.84 -22.64 16.29
CA LYS A 473 -2.25 -22.87 17.69
C LYS A 473 -3.04 -21.70 18.29
N GLU A 474 -2.78 -20.47 17.85
CA GLU A 474 -3.45 -19.27 18.35
C GLU A 474 -4.90 -19.17 17.82
N ILE A 475 -5.18 -19.78 16.65
CA ILE A 475 -6.49 -19.79 16.00
C ILE A 475 -7.21 -21.08 16.38
N THR A 476 -8.38 -20.95 16.98
CA THR A 476 -9.24 -22.07 17.39
C THR A 476 -10.56 -22.03 16.64
N LYS A 477 -11.35 -23.12 16.68
CA LYS A 477 -12.72 -23.15 16.14
C LYS A 477 -13.64 -22.04 16.69
N ASN A 478 -13.35 -21.56 17.91
CA ASN A 478 -14.11 -20.54 18.62
C ASN A 478 -13.46 -19.15 18.50
N SER A 479 -12.52 -18.96 17.58
CA SER A 479 -11.86 -17.69 17.33
C SER A 479 -12.57 -16.88 16.25
N GLY A 480 -12.67 -15.57 16.44
CA GLY A 480 -12.78 -14.58 15.36
C GLY A 480 -11.43 -13.92 15.09
N ILE A 481 -11.23 -13.38 13.90
CA ILE A 481 -9.99 -12.69 13.50
C ILE A 481 -10.32 -11.32 12.90
N ILE A 482 -9.83 -10.24 13.50
CA ILE A 482 -9.76 -8.93 12.86
C ILE A 482 -8.58 -8.92 11.89
N ARG A 483 -8.93 -8.85 10.60
CA ARG A 483 -8.00 -8.81 9.47
C ARG A 483 -7.55 -7.38 9.16
N GLU A 484 -8.41 -6.40 9.44
CA GLU A 484 -8.12 -4.98 9.26
C GLU A 484 -8.90 -4.13 10.24
N LEU A 485 -8.28 -3.05 10.73
CA LEU A 485 -8.97 -1.90 11.32
C LEU A 485 -8.40 -0.64 10.66
N HIS A 486 -9.27 0.22 10.13
CA HIS A 486 -8.87 1.44 9.45
C HIS A 486 -9.83 2.60 9.78
N VAL A 487 -9.27 3.76 10.11
CA VAL A 487 -10.04 4.99 10.37
C VAL A 487 -9.38 6.15 9.63
N TYR A 488 -10.15 6.89 8.82
CA TYR A 488 -9.64 7.98 7.98
C TYR A 488 -9.49 9.28 8.78
N SER A 489 -8.32 9.49 9.39
CA SER A 489 -8.09 10.58 10.35
C SER A 489 -7.79 11.96 9.77
N SER A 490 -7.16 12.08 8.59
CA SER A 490 -6.76 13.40 8.06
C SER A 490 -7.85 14.10 7.25
N ALA A 491 -8.78 13.36 6.64
CA ALA A 491 -9.95 13.91 5.98
C ALA A 491 -10.93 14.60 6.95
N LEU A 492 -11.06 14.07 8.17
CA LEU A 492 -11.87 14.67 9.25
C LEU A 492 -11.36 16.05 9.70
N LYS A 493 -10.10 16.40 9.42
CA LYS A 493 -9.50 17.70 9.77
C LYS A 493 -9.70 18.78 8.70
N ILE A 494 -10.06 18.40 7.47
CA ILE A 494 -10.06 19.29 6.30
C ILE A 494 -11.48 19.82 5.99
N GLY A 495 -12.53 19.21 6.55
CA GLY A 495 -13.91 19.48 6.17
C GLY A 495 -14.67 20.55 6.95
N THR A 496 -14.17 21.07 8.08
CA THR A 496 -14.97 21.98 8.92
C THR A 496 -14.13 23.08 9.56
N SER A 497 -14.34 24.32 9.12
CA SER A 497 -14.17 25.53 9.93
C SER A 497 -15.24 25.56 11.03
N GLY A 498 -15.22 24.57 11.91
CA GLY A 498 -16.17 24.35 12.99
C GLY A 498 -15.56 23.38 14.01
N LYS A 499 -15.78 23.67 15.30
CA LYS A 499 -15.24 22.92 16.45
C LYS A 499 -15.39 21.39 16.28
N GLY A 500 -14.26 20.67 16.36
CA GLY A 500 -14.19 19.35 16.99
C GLY A 500 -14.65 18.10 16.20
N PHE A 501 -13.83 17.62 15.26
CA PHE A 501 -13.75 16.18 14.92
C PHE A 501 -12.39 15.59 15.38
N GLN A 502 -12.05 15.78 16.65
CA GLN A 502 -10.98 15.03 17.33
C GLN A 502 -11.51 13.66 17.79
N HIS A 503 -10.67 12.62 17.67
CA HIS A 503 -10.86 11.21 18.10
C HIS A 503 -12.20 10.82 18.76
N LYS A 504 -13.30 10.74 17.98
CA LYS A 504 -14.62 10.21 18.41
C LYS A 504 -14.63 8.71 18.77
N GLY A 505 -13.48 8.10 19.05
CA GLY A 505 -13.39 6.70 19.44
C GLY A 505 -13.83 5.68 18.38
N TYR A 506 -13.95 6.07 17.09
CA TYR A 506 -14.47 5.16 16.04
C TYR A 506 -13.75 3.82 15.95
N GLY A 507 -12.42 3.81 16.11
CA GLY A 507 -11.66 2.56 16.14
C GLY A 507 -12.08 1.65 17.30
N ARG A 508 -12.33 2.22 18.48
CA ARG A 508 -12.84 1.49 19.64
C ARG A 508 -14.26 0.97 19.38
N ARG A 509 -15.16 1.80 18.86
CA ARG A 509 -16.55 1.43 18.50
C ARG A 509 -16.58 0.24 17.52
N LEU A 510 -15.72 0.26 16.51
CA LEU A 510 -15.58 -0.84 15.54
C LEU A 510 -15.12 -2.14 16.20
N MET A 511 -14.13 -2.06 17.10
CA MET A 511 -13.66 -3.21 17.86
C MET A 511 -14.72 -3.76 18.83
N GLU A 512 -15.42 -2.88 19.55
CA GLU A 512 -16.54 -3.27 20.44
C GLU A 512 -17.64 -3.99 19.66
N LYS A 513 -17.97 -3.52 18.45
CA LYS A 513 -18.95 -4.19 17.59
C LYS A 513 -18.45 -5.56 17.10
N ALA A 514 -17.17 -5.67 16.76
CA ALA A 514 -16.60 -6.97 16.42
C ALA A 514 -16.62 -7.96 17.60
N GLU A 515 -16.33 -7.49 18.82
CA GLU A 515 -16.45 -8.29 20.03
C GLU A 515 -17.90 -8.73 20.30
N GLU A 516 -18.89 -7.87 20.05
CA GLU A 516 -20.32 -8.20 20.11
C GLU A 516 -20.71 -9.28 19.10
N ILE A 517 -20.30 -9.15 17.84
CA ILE A 517 -20.54 -10.17 16.79
C ILE A 517 -19.92 -11.50 17.20
N CYS A 518 -18.71 -11.50 17.76
CA CYS A 518 -18.09 -12.69 18.32
C CYS A 518 -18.93 -13.33 19.44
N ARG A 519 -19.40 -12.56 20.42
CA ARG A 519 -20.25 -13.07 21.53
C ARG A 519 -21.50 -13.74 21.00
N LYS A 520 -22.24 -13.06 20.12
CA LYS A 520 -23.49 -13.55 19.53
C LYS A 520 -23.31 -14.84 18.71
N ASN A 521 -22.12 -15.04 18.15
CA ASN A 521 -21.77 -16.23 17.37
C ASN A 521 -20.98 -17.28 18.17
N GLY A 522 -21.04 -17.24 19.51
CA GLY A 522 -20.40 -18.23 20.38
C GLY A 522 -18.87 -18.24 20.33
N LYS A 523 -18.23 -17.21 19.77
CA LYS A 523 -16.77 -17.07 19.73
C LYS A 523 -16.27 -16.57 21.09
N ASN A 524 -15.26 -17.24 21.64
CA ASN A 524 -14.71 -16.94 22.97
C ASN A 524 -13.34 -16.24 22.90
N LYS A 525 -12.83 -15.98 21.70
CA LYS A 525 -11.52 -15.36 21.47
C LYS A 525 -11.57 -14.50 20.22
N LEU A 526 -11.02 -13.29 20.30
CA LEU A 526 -10.84 -12.41 19.14
C LEU A 526 -9.35 -12.14 18.96
N LEU A 527 -8.81 -12.54 17.80
CA LEU A 527 -7.44 -12.26 17.39
C LEU A 527 -7.40 -11.03 16.47
N VAL A 528 -6.25 -10.38 16.40
CA VAL A 528 -5.98 -9.29 15.45
C VAL A 528 -4.64 -9.52 14.76
N ILE A 529 -4.62 -9.46 13.43
CA ILE A 529 -3.37 -9.35 12.67
C ILE A 529 -2.86 -7.90 12.73
N SER A 530 -2.13 -7.59 13.79
CA SER A 530 -1.61 -6.24 14.00
C SER A 530 -0.31 -6.02 13.24
N GLY A 531 -0.17 -4.87 12.57
CA GLY A 531 1.14 -4.37 12.23
C GLY A 531 1.98 -4.15 13.49
N VAL A 532 3.28 -4.37 13.40
CA VAL A 532 4.21 -4.28 14.55
C VAL A 532 4.08 -2.92 15.24
N GLY A 533 4.14 -1.83 14.47
CA GLY A 533 4.04 -0.46 14.93
C GLY A 533 2.69 -0.04 15.53
N VAL A 534 1.67 -0.91 15.54
CA VAL A 534 0.34 -0.62 16.09
C VAL A 534 -0.12 -1.60 17.17
N LYS A 535 0.71 -2.56 17.60
CA LYS A 535 0.36 -3.48 18.69
C LYS A 535 -0.05 -2.75 19.98
N GLU A 536 0.65 -1.66 20.30
CA GLU A 536 0.38 -0.85 21.50
C GLU A 536 -1.04 -0.24 21.51
N TYR A 537 -1.62 0.04 20.34
CA TYR A 537 -3.00 0.49 20.24
C TYR A 537 -3.97 -0.56 20.77
N TYR A 538 -3.77 -1.84 20.39
CA TYR A 538 -4.62 -2.94 20.84
C TYR A 538 -4.37 -3.31 22.31
N ARG A 539 -3.12 -3.19 22.80
CA ARG A 539 -2.83 -3.37 24.23
C ARG A 539 -3.62 -2.43 25.11
N LYS A 540 -3.76 -1.17 24.70
CA LYS A 540 -4.63 -0.17 25.36
C LYS A 540 -6.13 -0.49 25.31
N LEU A 541 -6.56 -1.39 24.43
CA LEU A 541 -7.93 -1.91 24.36
C LEU A 541 -8.13 -3.24 25.13
N GLY A 542 -7.10 -3.67 25.87
CA GLY A 542 -7.13 -4.91 26.66
C GLY A 542 -6.78 -6.18 25.88
N TYR A 543 -6.13 -6.06 24.72
CA TYR A 543 -5.55 -7.20 24.01
C TYR A 543 -4.14 -7.49 24.53
N ALA A 544 -3.72 -8.75 24.49
CA ALA A 544 -2.37 -9.17 24.86
C ALA A 544 -1.66 -9.81 23.66
N ASP A 545 -0.33 -9.87 23.71
CA ASP A 545 0.45 -10.62 22.71
C ASP A 545 0.07 -12.10 22.74
N ASP A 546 -0.17 -12.67 21.56
CA ASP A 546 -0.56 -14.06 21.36
C ASP A 546 0.12 -14.60 20.10
N GLY A 547 1.37 -15.04 20.29
CA GLY A 547 2.26 -15.42 19.21
C GLY A 547 2.53 -14.26 18.24
N VAL A 548 2.16 -14.43 16.98
CA VAL A 548 2.27 -13.41 15.93
C VAL A 548 1.10 -12.42 15.92
N TYR A 549 0.03 -12.71 16.67
CA TYR A 549 -1.17 -11.88 16.79
C TYR A 549 -1.15 -11.08 18.10
N VAL A 550 -2.16 -10.24 18.26
CA VAL A 550 -2.65 -9.85 19.59
C VAL A 550 -4.07 -10.40 19.75
N SER A 551 -4.45 -10.84 20.94
CA SER A 551 -5.76 -11.43 21.16
C SER A 551 -6.39 -11.00 22.49
N LYS A 552 -7.71 -11.16 22.56
CA LYS A 552 -8.52 -10.90 23.75
C LYS A 552 -9.52 -12.04 23.93
N LYS A 553 -9.68 -12.49 25.18
CA LYS A 553 -10.76 -13.42 25.54
C LYS A 553 -12.08 -12.69 25.52
N ILE A 554 -13.07 -13.28 24.86
CA ILE A 554 -14.43 -12.77 24.77
C ILE A 554 -15.25 -13.49 25.83
N LYS A 555 -15.74 -12.76 26.84
CA LYS A 555 -16.64 -13.31 27.85
C LYS A 555 -17.93 -13.76 27.17
N LYS A 556 -18.36 -15.00 27.42
CA LYS A 556 -19.70 -15.44 27.03
C LYS A 556 -20.72 -14.62 27.81
N GLU A 557 -21.81 -14.23 27.18
CA GLU A 557 -22.98 -13.79 27.94
C GLU A 557 -23.44 -14.98 28.79
N LEU A 558 -23.50 -14.78 30.11
CA LEU A 558 -24.25 -15.68 30.98
C LEU A 558 -25.70 -15.51 30.57
N ILE A 559 -26.24 -16.49 29.84
CA ILE A 559 -27.69 -16.62 29.74
C ILE A 559 -28.11 -16.98 31.16
N GLU A 560 -28.64 -16.01 31.91
CA GLU A 560 -29.49 -16.31 33.05
C GLU A 560 -30.68 -17.10 32.49
N LEU A 561 -30.55 -18.42 32.47
CA LEU A 561 -31.69 -19.30 32.37
C LEU A 561 -32.50 -19.02 33.63
N GLY A 562 -33.53 -18.19 33.48
CA GLY A 562 -34.54 -17.98 34.50
C GLY A 562 -35.23 -19.31 34.79
N VAL A 563 -34.63 -20.09 35.69
CA VAL A 563 -35.33 -21.16 36.39
C VAL A 563 -36.27 -20.44 37.34
N ARG A 564 -37.49 -20.15 36.87
CA ARG A 564 -38.63 -19.96 37.76
C ARG A 564 -38.83 -21.29 38.47
N SER A 565 -38.27 -21.41 39.69
CA SER A 565 -38.68 -22.42 40.65
C SER A 565 -40.16 -22.20 40.93
N THR A 566 -41.00 -23.03 40.34
CA THR A 566 -42.37 -23.24 40.82
C THR A 566 -42.26 -24.30 41.88
N HIS A 567 -42.22 -23.92 43.15
CA HIS A 567 -42.72 -24.69 44.30
C HIS A 567 -43.34 -23.69 45.27
#